data_AF-A0A402BUX9-F1
#
_entry.id   AF-A0A402BUX9-F1
#
_cell.length_a   1.000
_cell.length_b   1.000
_cell.length_c   1.000
_cell.angle_alpha   90.00
_cell.angle_beta   90.00
_cell.angle_gamma   90.00
#
_symmetry.space_group_name_H-M   'P 1'
#
loop_
_entity.id
_entity.type
_entity.pdbx_description
1 polymer ?
#
loop_
_entity_poly.entity_id
_entity_poly.type
_entity_poly.pdbx_seq_one_letter_code
_entity_poly.pdbx_strand_id
1 'polypeptide(L)'
;MLRFCPACGDRLLQGRLVKFCTNCGQDLNKLSAAENDAEPYSSDNLETRHIRQSSHAVNQKKTEAAHASQSGPESQSDDYYSIVLKTCGNKERLVKRLSKVLSRSLTATQLAVALVPCVILYKSKETAIQAVRGILDEEQLHYAVIKGDFEFVIPHSETGPPLATLDDELRDLLGNVPAGLWLGEKIQVIIPAVEHQGNFGTLVATERALYLISKAYSDQPWLIIPFFSLADVALSNHRYGEIDLIYKQYGCDEFLRIDDGEQLARLYEYLKAALAK
;
A
#
# COMPACT_ATOMS: atom_id res chain seq x y z
N MET A 1 12.56 16.16 23.53
CA MET A 1 11.37 15.55 22.88
C MET A 1 11.68 15.35 21.40
N LEU A 2 11.61 14.10 20.93
CA LEU A 2 11.80 13.79 19.52
C LEU A 2 10.64 14.39 18.71
N ARG A 3 10.94 15.23 17.72
CA ARG A 3 9.94 15.78 16.78
C ARG A 3 9.67 14.85 15.59
N PHE A 4 10.61 13.94 15.33
CA PHE A 4 10.58 12.99 14.23
C PHE A 4 10.97 11.61 14.75
N CYS A 5 10.43 10.57 14.14
CA CYS A 5 10.77 9.19 14.46
C CYS A 5 12.21 8.93 14.00
N PRO A 6 13.14 8.58 14.91
CA PRO A 6 14.52 8.29 14.54
C PRO A 6 14.66 7.04 13.65
N ALA A 7 13.64 6.17 13.58
CA ALA A 7 13.68 4.97 12.75
C ALA A 7 13.13 5.16 11.32
N CYS A 8 12.18 6.08 11.09
CA CYS A 8 11.58 6.27 9.77
C CYS A 8 11.54 7.73 9.29
N GLY A 9 11.99 8.68 10.09
CA GLY A 9 12.02 10.11 9.76
C GLY A 9 10.67 10.82 9.87
N ASP A 10 9.58 10.10 10.10
CA ASP A 10 8.24 10.68 10.07
C ASP A 10 7.93 11.56 11.29
N ARG A 11 7.06 12.56 11.13
CA ARG A 11 6.75 13.53 12.17
C ARG A 11 5.97 12.87 13.30
N LEU A 12 6.47 12.99 14.52
CA LEU A 12 5.77 12.50 15.70
C LEU A 12 4.72 13.52 16.13
N LEU A 13 3.52 13.04 16.49
CA LEU A 13 2.44 13.88 16.99
C LEU A 13 2.91 14.66 18.21
N GLN A 14 2.91 16.00 18.11
CA GLN A 14 3.34 16.88 19.17
C GLN A 14 2.26 16.97 20.26
N GLY A 15 2.61 16.63 21.51
CA GLY A 15 1.75 16.90 22.67
C GLY A 15 1.55 15.77 23.67
N ARG A 16 1.98 14.53 23.37
CA ARG A 16 1.99 13.41 24.34
C ARG A 16 3.26 12.58 24.19
N LEU A 17 3.65 11.89 25.27
CA LEU A 17 4.72 10.87 25.26
C LEU A 17 4.27 9.70 24.37
N VAL A 18 4.51 9.79 23.07
CA VAL A 18 4.23 8.71 22.12
C VAL A 18 5.26 7.62 22.37
N LYS A 19 4.81 6.44 22.80
CA LYS A 19 5.69 5.29 23.05
C LYS A 19 6.12 4.59 21.77
N PHE A 20 5.35 4.74 20.70
CA PHE A 20 5.61 4.12 19.41
C PHE A 20 5.44 5.14 18.27
N CYS A 21 6.15 4.94 17.17
CA CYS A 21 5.92 5.70 15.95
C CYS A 21 4.63 5.24 15.27
N THR A 22 3.73 6.18 14.98
CA THR A 22 2.44 5.92 14.31
C THR A 22 2.58 5.41 12.87
N ASN A 23 3.71 5.70 12.22
CA ASN A 23 3.97 5.27 10.84
C ASN A 23 4.69 3.91 10.78
N CYS A 24 5.80 3.74 11.51
CA CYS A 24 6.61 2.52 11.41
C CYS A 24 6.46 1.52 12.57
N GLY A 25 5.66 1.84 13.59
CA GLY A 25 5.42 0.99 14.77
C GLY A 25 6.61 0.84 15.73
N GLN A 26 7.73 1.54 15.48
CA GLN A 26 8.94 1.42 16.31
C GLN A 26 8.72 1.95 17.72
N ASP A 27 9.15 1.19 18.75
CA ASP A 27 9.17 1.63 20.14
C ASP A 27 10.24 2.71 20.35
N LEU A 28 9.78 3.92 20.67
CA LEU A 28 10.59 5.11 20.83
C LEU A 28 11.30 5.16 22.19
N ASN A 29 10.83 4.40 23.19
CA ASN A 29 11.47 4.37 24.50
C ASN A 29 12.81 3.64 24.44
N LYS A 30 12.91 2.61 23.59
CA LYS A 30 14.14 1.81 23.42
C LYS A 30 15.28 2.57 22.73
N LEU A 31 14.97 3.66 22.03
CA LEU A 31 15.96 4.47 21.31
C LEU A 31 16.55 5.58 22.17
N SER A 32 15.80 6.08 23.17
CA SER A 32 16.30 7.06 24.13
C SER A 32 17.41 6.54 25.07
N ALA A 33 17.61 5.21 25.11
CA ALA A 33 18.64 4.57 25.95
C ALA A 33 19.96 4.31 25.21
N ALA A 34 20.04 4.56 23.90
CA ALA A 34 21.19 4.20 23.07
C ALA A 34 22.10 5.39 22.67
N GLU A 35 21.78 6.62 23.07
CA GLU A 35 22.51 7.83 22.63
C GLU A 35 23.80 8.16 23.41
N ASN A 36 24.30 7.29 24.29
CA ASN A 36 25.50 7.62 25.09
C ASN A 36 26.84 7.10 24.55
N ASP A 37 26.88 6.31 23.47
CA ASP A 37 28.15 5.78 22.95
C ASP A 37 28.21 5.88 21.40
N ALA A 38 28.63 7.02 20.87
CA ALA A 38 29.10 7.11 19.49
C ALA A 38 30.13 8.24 19.30
N GLU A 39 31.40 7.85 19.14
CA GLU A 39 32.49 8.72 18.68
C GLU A 39 32.31 9.15 17.22
N PRO A 40 32.81 10.33 16.82
CA PRO A 40 32.64 10.86 15.47
C PRO A 40 33.66 10.27 14.47
N TYR A 41 33.15 9.59 13.43
CA TYR A 41 33.96 9.11 12.31
C TYR A 41 34.09 10.19 11.22
N SER A 42 35.34 10.47 10.87
CA SER A 42 35.81 11.46 9.90
C SER A 42 35.47 11.06 8.45
N SER A 43 34.98 12.02 7.68
CA SER A 43 34.82 11.96 6.23
C SER A 43 36.13 12.32 5.54
N ASP A 44 36.70 11.41 4.74
CA ASP A 44 37.60 11.79 3.65
C ASP A 44 37.71 10.69 2.58
N ASN A 45 37.90 11.16 1.33
CA ASN A 45 38.29 10.46 0.10
C ASN A 45 37.16 9.98 -0.85
N LEU A 46 36.74 10.90 -1.73
CA LEU A 46 36.31 10.56 -3.09
C LEU A 46 37.53 10.63 -4.03
N GLU A 47 38.08 9.47 -4.39
CA GLU A 47 38.99 9.34 -5.54
C GLU A 47 38.28 8.71 -6.74
N THR A 48 38.35 9.48 -7.83
CA THR A 48 38.08 9.26 -9.25
C THR A 48 38.33 7.84 -9.78
N ARG A 49 37.38 7.28 -10.55
CA ARG A 49 37.69 6.35 -11.65
C ARG A 49 36.83 6.56 -12.89
N HIS A 50 37.53 6.93 -13.97
CA HIS A 50 37.10 6.94 -15.37
C HIS A 50 36.50 5.61 -15.82
N ILE A 51 35.33 5.66 -16.47
CA ILE A 51 34.79 4.53 -17.26
C ILE A 51 34.73 4.95 -18.72
N ARG A 52 35.42 4.15 -19.55
CA ARG A 52 35.48 4.22 -21.00
C ARG A 52 34.12 3.91 -21.61
N GLN A 53 33.68 4.80 -22.50
CA GLN A 53 32.63 4.54 -23.48
C GLN A 53 33.21 3.72 -24.63
N SER A 54 32.52 2.65 -25.00
CA SER A 54 32.64 2.05 -26.33
C SER A 54 31.26 1.55 -26.76
N SER A 55 30.69 2.33 -27.66
CA SER A 55 29.57 2.05 -28.55
C SER A 55 29.86 0.87 -29.48
N HIS A 56 28.89 -0.01 -29.70
CA HIS A 56 28.64 -0.58 -31.03
C HIS A 56 27.17 -0.96 -31.22
N ALA A 57 26.72 -0.64 -32.43
CA ALA A 57 25.36 -0.63 -32.92
C ALA A 57 24.91 -1.99 -33.48
N VAL A 58 23.59 -2.21 -33.41
CA VAL A 58 22.71 -2.71 -34.48
C VAL A 58 23.04 -4.07 -35.13
N ASN A 59 22.13 -5.05 -34.97
CA ASN A 59 21.44 -5.57 -36.14
C ASN A 59 20.12 -6.31 -35.81
N GLN A 60 19.06 -5.80 -36.43
CA GLN A 60 17.77 -6.45 -36.61
C GLN A 60 17.92 -7.61 -37.60
N LYS A 61 17.24 -8.74 -37.35
CA LYS A 61 16.82 -9.63 -38.43
C LYS A 61 15.43 -10.20 -38.16
N LYS A 62 14.52 -9.70 -38.99
CA LYS A 62 13.13 -10.07 -39.21
C LYS A 62 13.06 -11.45 -39.89
N THR A 63 12.25 -12.35 -39.36
CA THR A 63 11.65 -13.45 -40.14
C THR A 63 10.29 -13.80 -39.55
N GLU A 64 9.24 -13.40 -40.25
CA GLU A 64 7.88 -13.93 -40.17
C GLU A 64 7.79 -15.08 -41.16
N ALA A 65 7.15 -16.21 -40.79
CA ALA A 65 6.04 -16.79 -41.54
C ALA A 65 5.56 -18.15 -40.95
N ALA A 66 4.23 -18.20 -40.78
CA ALA A 66 3.31 -19.31 -41.05
C ALA A 66 3.19 -20.50 -40.07
N HIS A 67 2.10 -20.43 -39.30
CA HIS A 67 1.05 -21.44 -39.11
C HIS A 67 1.41 -22.93 -39.22
N ALA A 68 1.38 -23.61 -38.07
CA ALA A 68 0.81 -24.94 -37.98
C ALA A 68 0.02 -25.05 -36.66
N SER A 69 -1.30 -25.10 -36.79
CA SER A 69 -2.24 -25.41 -35.72
C SER A 69 -1.95 -26.82 -35.20
N GLN A 70 -1.42 -26.91 -33.98
CA GLN A 70 -1.49 -28.12 -33.18
C GLN A 70 -2.17 -27.77 -31.87
N SER A 71 -3.41 -28.23 -31.76
CA SER A 71 -4.18 -28.36 -30.53
C SER A 71 -3.37 -29.21 -29.54
N GLY A 72 -2.65 -28.52 -28.65
CA GLY A 72 -1.99 -29.11 -27.49
C GLY A 72 -3.01 -29.48 -26.41
N PRO A 73 -2.65 -30.41 -25.51
CA PRO A 73 -3.56 -30.93 -24.50
C PRO A 73 -4.00 -29.79 -23.58
N GLU A 74 -5.25 -29.82 -23.12
CA GLU A 74 -5.78 -28.94 -22.08
C GLU A 74 -4.76 -28.82 -20.96
N SER A 75 -4.04 -27.70 -20.97
CA SER A 75 -3.05 -27.38 -19.96
C SER A 75 -3.78 -27.31 -18.64
N GLN A 76 -3.46 -28.25 -17.73
CA GLN A 76 -3.70 -28.05 -16.31
C GLN A 76 -3.19 -26.64 -16.00
N SER A 77 -4.11 -25.71 -15.74
CA SER A 77 -3.74 -24.34 -15.45
C SER A 77 -2.95 -24.37 -14.16
N ASP A 78 -1.63 -24.34 -14.26
CA ASP A 78 -0.78 -24.10 -13.10
C ASP A 78 -1.33 -22.84 -12.44
N ASP A 79 -1.81 -22.98 -11.20
CA ASP A 79 -2.35 -21.88 -10.42
C ASP A 79 -1.18 -20.92 -10.10
N TYR A 80 -1.06 -19.87 -10.89
CA TYR A 80 -0.11 -18.79 -10.67
C TYR A 80 -0.75 -17.67 -9.87
N TYR A 81 0.08 -16.92 -9.16
CA TYR A 81 -0.36 -15.82 -8.31
C TYR A 81 0.61 -14.64 -8.39
N SER A 82 0.12 -13.46 -8.02
CA SER A 82 0.90 -12.24 -7.91
C SER A 82 0.63 -11.56 -6.57
N ILE A 83 1.63 -10.82 -6.06
CA ILE A 83 1.50 -10.01 -4.83
C ILE A 83 1.74 -8.55 -5.17
N VAL A 84 0.80 -7.72 -4.75
CA VAL A 84 0.88 -6.25 -4.83
C VAL A 84 1.07 -5.70 -3.44
N LEU A 85 2.23 -5.09 -3.18
CA LEU A 85 2.52 -4.40 -1.93
C LEU A 85 1.90 -3.00 -1.97
N LYS A 86 1.08 -2.66 -0.97
CA LYS A 86 0.33 -1.39 -0.94
C LYS A 86 0.94 -0.37 0.02
N THR A 87 1.47 -0.85 1.14
CA THR A 87 2.16 -0.03 2.15
C THR A 87 3.55 -0.58 2.43
N CYS A 88 4.41 0.27 2.98
CA CYS A 88 5.73 -0.15 3.43
C CYS A 88 6.05 0.54 4.76
N GLY A 89 6.45 -0.24 5.75
CA GLY A 89 7.03 0.27 7.00
C GLY A 89 8.53 0.51 6.83
N ASN A 90 9.35 -0.20 7.61
CA ASN A 90 10.81 -0.10 7.51
C ASN A 90 11.33 -0.71 6.19
N LYS A 91 11.59 0.16 5.21
CA LYS A 91 12.05 -0.21 3.86
C LYS A 91 13.30 -1.09 3.88
N GLU A 92 14.31 -0.75 4.68
CA GLU A 92 15.58 -1.49 4.71
C GLU A 92 15.40 -2.91 5.26
N ARG A 93 14.65 -3.05 6.37
CA ARG A 93 14.32 -4.34 6.96
C ARG A 93 13.52 -5.19 5.99
N LEU A 94 12.48 -4.62 5.38
CA LEU A 94 11.63 -5.32 4.43
C LEU A 94 12.44 -5.81 3.23
N VAL A 95 13.26 -4.95 2.63
CA VAL A 95 14.17 -5.30 1.53
C VAL A 95 15.06 -6.49 1.90
N LYS A 96 15.72 -6.44 3.06
CA LYS A 96 16.64 -7.49 3.52
C LYS A 96 15.95 -8.84 3.69
N ARG A 97 14.67 -8.83 4.06
CA ARG A 97 13.88 -10.07 4.25
C ARG A 97 13.34 -10.57 2.91
N LEU A 98 12.74 -9.69 2.11
CA LEU A 98 12.23 -10.04 0.79
C LEU A 98 13.34 -10.57 -0.13
N SER A 99 14.55 -10.01 -0.07
CA SER A 99 15.68 -10.48 -0.90
C SER A 99 16.13 -11.91 -0.61
N LYS A 100 15.69 -12.51 0.51
CA LYS A 100 15.99 -13.91 0.85
C LYS A 100 15.01 -14.90 0.21
N VAL A 101 13.80 -14.45 -0.13
CA VAL A 101 12.73 -15.31 -0.64
C VAL A 101 12.38 -15.01 -2.09
N LEU A 102 12.64 -13.79 -2.56
CA LEU A 102 12.45 -13.42 -3.96
C LEU A 102 13.63 -13.88 -4.80
N SER A 103 13.37 -14.48 -5.96
CA SER A 103 14.39 -14.90 -6.93
C SER A 103 15.01 -13.73 -7.72
N ARG A 104 15.09 -12.52 -7.14
CA ARG A 104 15.61 -11.30 -7.78
C ARG A 104 16.77 -10.72 -6.99
N SER A 105 17.57 -9.86 -7.62
CA SER A 105 18.68 -9.19 -6.95
C SER A 105 18.23 -8.27 -5.82
N LEU A 106 19.15 -7.99 -4.88
CA LEU A 106 18.92 -7.01 -3.83
C LEU A 106 18.51 -5.64 -4.39
N THR A 107 19.19 -5.16 -5.42
CA THR A 107 18.87 -3.89 -6.10
C THR A 107 17.47 -3.89 -6.70
N ALA A 108 17.06 -4.97 -7.38
CA ALA A 108 15.70 -5.07 -7.92
C ALA A 108 14.63 -5.09 -6.81
N THR A 109 14.95 -5.68 -5.66
CA THR A 109 14.08 -5.67 -4.47
C THR A 109 13.98 -4.27 -3.87
N GLN A 110 15.10 -3.56 -3.74
CA GLN A 110 15.16 -2.17 -3.26
C GLN A 110 14.32 -1.24 -4.14
N LEU A 111 14.49 -1.32 -5.45
CA LEU A 111 13.73 -0.51 -6.41
C LEU A 111 12.22 -0.80 -6.30
N ALA A 112 11.82 -2.07 -6.19
CA ALA A 112 10.42 -2.41 -6.02
C ALA A 112 9.84 -1.80 -4.74
N VAL A 113 10.49 -2.00 -3.58
CA VAL A 113 10.02 -1.47 -2.28
C VAL A 113 10.02 0.07 -2.25
N ALA A 114 10.93 0.73 -2.97
CA ALA A 114 10.95 2.18 -3.08
C ALA A 114 9.75 2.75 -3.84
N LEU A 115 9.15 1.96 -4.74
CA LEU A 115 8.06 2.34 -5.65
C LEU A 115 6.68 1.88 -5.17
N VAL A 116 6.52 1.55 -3.88
CA VAL A 116 5.22 1.16 -3.31
C VAL A 116 4.19 2.29 -3.52
N PRO A 117 2.96 1.98 -4.01
CA PRO A 117 2.41 0.64 -4.23
C PRO A 117 2.90 -0.03 -5.53
N CYS A 118 3.29 -1.30 -5.46
CA CYS A 118 3.93 -2.01 -6.57
C CYS A 118 3.69 -3.54 -6.58
N VAL A 119 3.91 -4.17 -7.74
CA VAL A 119 3.93 -5.64 -7.86
C VAL A 119 5.28 -6.16 -7.36
N ILE A 120 5.30 -6.82 -6.21
CA ILE A 120 6.53 -7.40 -5.64
C ILE A 120 6.74 -8.84 -6.05
N LEU A 121 5.72 -9.55 -6.52
CA LEU A 121 5.82 -10.89 -7.06
C LEU A 121 4.82 -11.04 -8.21
N TYR A 122 5.25 -11.57 -9.35
CA TYR A 122 4.42 -11.75 -10.54
C TYR A 122 4.43 -13.21 -10.97
N LYS A 123 3.25 -13.73 -11.35
CA LYS A 123 3.04 -15.06 -11.95
C LYS A 123 3.92 -16.14 -11.32
N SER A 124 3.78 -16.29 -10.02
CA SER A 124 4.60 -17.17 -9.19
C SER A 124 3.76 -18.27 -8.56
N LYS A 125 4.42 -19.38 -8.20
CA LYS A 125 3.77 -20.54 -7.56
C LYS A 125 3.38 -20.23 -6.11
N GLU A 126 2.37 -20.94 -5.61
CA GLU A 126 1.85 -20.78 -4.25
C GLU A 126 2.93 -20.85 -3.16
N THR A 127 3.96 -21.68 -3.31
CA THR A 127 5.05 -21.78 -2.32
C THR A 127 5.84 -20.47 -2.18
N ALA A 128 6.09 -19.76 -3.29
CA ALA A 128 6.75 -18.47 -3.27
C ALA A 128 5.84 -17.38 -2.67
N ILE A 129 4.53 -17.48 -2.94
CA ILE A 129 3.51 -16.59 -2.37
C ILE A 129 3.50 -16.71 -0.84
N GLN A 130 3.42 -17.93 -0.31
CA GLN A 130 3.38 -18.17 1.12
C GLN A 130 4.64 -17.65 1.84
N ALA A 131 5.81 -17.82 1.24
CA ALA A 131 7.06 -17.28 1.80
C ALA A 131 7.05 -15.75 1.89
N VAL A 132 6.54 -15.06 0.85
CA VAL A 132 6.42 -13.60 0.85
C VAL A 132 5.32 -13.14 1.82
N ARG A 133 4.14 -13.78 1.81
CA ARG A 133 3.03 -13.47 2.71
C ARG A 133 3.42 -13.52 4.17
N GLY A 134 4.13 -14.57 4.59
CA GLY A 134 4.61 -14.68 5.97
C GLY A 134 5.46 -13.47 6.40
N ILE A 135 6.31 -12.94 5.52
CA ILE A 135 7.08 -11.72 5.80
C ILE A 135 6.16 -10.51 5.95
N LEU A 136 5.20 -10.33 5.04
CA LEU A 136 4.30 -9.17 5.02
C LEU A 136 3.33 -9.17 6.21
N ASP A 137 2.81 -10.33 6.58
CA ASP A 137 1.90 -10.51 7.71
C ASP A 137 2.63 -10.21 9.04
N GLU A 138 3.85 -10.72 9.21
CA GLU A 138 4.69 -10.42 10.38
C GLU A 138 5.06 -8.93 10.49
N GLU A 139 5.20 -8.25 9.35
CA GLU A 139 5.45 -6.80 9.30
C GLU A 139 4.16 -5.97 9.30
N GLN A 140 2.99 -6.62 9.36
CA GLN A 140 1.68 -5.98 9.37
C GLN A 140 1.49 -5.01 8.20
N LEU A 141 1.95 -5.41 7.01
CA LEU A 141 1.87 -4.60 5.80
C LEU A 141 0.57 -4.90 5.04
N HIS A 142 0.00 -3.88 4.40
CA HIS A 142 -1.14 -4.06 3.52
C HIS A 142 -0.68 -4.53 2.14
N TYR A 143 -1.29 -5.60 1.65
CA TYR A 143 -1.01 -6.19 0.35
C TYR A 143 -2.23 -6.89 -0.23
N ALA A 144 -2.23 -7.07 -1.55
CA ALA A 144 -3.20 -7.89 -2.26
C ALA A 144 -2.52 -9.11 -2.89
N VAL A 145 -3.24 -10.24 -2.92
CA VAL A 145 -2.84 -11.46 -3.64
C VAL A 145 -3.83 -11.66 -4.78
N ILE A 146 -3.33 -11.79 -5.99
CA ILE A 146 -4.12 -11.96 -7.21
C ILE A 146 -3.86 -13.37 -7.73
N LYS A 147 -4.91 -14.13 -8.01
CA LYS A 147 -4.82 -15.44 -8.66
C LYS A 147 -4.90 -15.26 -10.18
N GLY A 148 -4.03 -15.94 -10.92
CA GLY A 148 -3.94 -15.91 -12.38
C GLY A 148 -3.15 -14.71 -12.92
N ASP A 149 -3.35 -14.45 -14.22
CA ASP A 149 -2.89 -13.23 -14.85
C ASP A 149 -3.77 -12.05 -14.37
N PHE A 150 -3.17 -10.87 -14.15
CA PHE A 150 -3.97 -9.69 -13.88
C PHE A 150 -4.41 -9.05 -15.20
N GLU A 151 -5.72 -8.85 -15.35
CA GLU A 151 -6.21 -7.84 -16.26
C GLU A 151 -6.14 -6.50 -15.54
N PHE A 152 -5.55 -5.50 -16.19
CA PHE A 152 -5.48 -4.14 -15.66
C PHE A 152 -6.85 -3.47 -15.81
N VAL A 153 -7.85 -4.03 -15.14
CA VAL A 153 -9.14 -3.39 -15.00
C VAL A 153 -8.95 -2.39 -13.88
N ILE A 154 -8.52 -1.15 -14.22
CA ILE A 154 -9.02 -0.01 -13.43
C ILE A 154 -10.52 -0.27 -13.41
N PRO A 155 -11.18 -0.35 -12.24
CA PRO A 155 -12.59 -0.72 -12.21
C PRO A 155 -13.33 0.37 -13.00
N HIS A 156 -13.58 0.09 -14.26
CA HIS A 156 -14.25 0.95 -15.23
C HIS A 156 -15.47 0.22 -15.78
N SER A 157 -15.57 -1.08 -15.54
CA SER A 157 -16.59 -1.90 -16.15
C SER A 157 -16.80 -3.17 -15.34
N GLU A 158 -18.02 -3.29 -14.82
CA GLU A 158 -18.90 -4.48 -14.98
C GLU A 158 -19.40 -5.26 -13.76
N THR A 159 -18.88 -5.12 -12.53
CA THR A 159 -19.48 -5.89 -11.41
C THR A 159 -19.63 -5.18 -10.06
N GLY A 160 -19.58 -3.84 -10.02
CA GLY A 160 -19.97 -3.09 -8.83
C GLY A 160 -20.45 -1.67 -9.16
N PRO A 161 -21.59 -1.19 -8.61
CA PRO A 161 -21.95 0.23 -8.68
C PRO A 161 -21.05 0.98 -7.69
N PRO A 162 -20.23 1.99 -8.09
CA PRO A 162 -20.76 3.24 -8.68
C PRO A 162 -19.78 3.98 -9.62
N LEU A 163 -18.92 3.32 -10.39
CA LEU A 163 -17.88 4.04 -11.17
C LEU A 163 -18.44 4.79 -12.39
N ALA A 164 -19.48 4.25 -13.02
CA ALA A 164 -20.18 4.90 -14.13
C ALA A 164 -20.95 6.16 -13.71
N THR A 165 -21.24 6.31 -12.41
CA THR A 165 -21.97 7.44 -11.83
C THR A 165 -21.06 8.48 -11.18
N LEU A 166 -19.73 8.28 -11.20
CA LEU A 166 -18.80 9.29 -10.69
C LEU A 166 -18.75 10.46 -11.66
N ASP A 167 -18.75 11.67 -11.09
CA ASP A 167 -18.44 12.87 -11.85
C ASP A 167 -17.01 12.82 -12.42
N ASP A 168 -16.74 13.72 -13.37
CA ASP A 168 -15.46 13.74 -14.08
C ASP A 168 -14.29 14.11 -13.16
N GLU A 169 -14.52 14.94 -12.14
CA GLU A 169 -13.49 15.35 -11.17
C GLU A 169 -13.03 14.17 -10.32
N LEU A 170 -13.96 13.37 -9.82
CA LEU A 170 -13.68 12.19 -9.03
C LEU A 170 -13.03 11.10 -9.88
N ARG A 171 -13.44 10.97 -11.14
CA ARG A 171 -12.79 10.04 -12.08
C ARG A 171 -11.34 10.44 -12.36
N ASP A 172 -11.08 11.72 -12.57
CA ASP A 172 -9.72 12.25 -12.73
C ASP A 172 -8.88 12.03 -11.46
N LEU A 173 -9.44 12.32 -10.28
CA LEU A 173 -8.75 12.10 -9.00
C LEU A 173 -8.34 10.63 -8.82
N LEU A 174 -9.26 9.69 -9.06
CA LEU A 174 -8.99 8.26 -8.94
C LEU A 174 -8.09 7.71 -10.06
N GLY A 175 -8.10 8.35 -11.23
CA GLY A 175 -7.20 8.04 -12.34
C GLY A 175 -5.76 8.51 -12.12
N ASN A 176 -5.58 9.58 -11.34
CA ASN A 176 -4.27 10.16 -11.04
C ASN A 176 -3.52 9.47 -9.88
N VAL A 177 -4.18 8.59 -9.11
CA VAL A 177 -3.45 7.78 -8.10
C VAL A 177 -2.80 6.56 -8.74
N PRO A 178 -1.70 6.03 -8.17
CA PRO A 178 -1.03 4.88 -8.75
C PRO A 178 -1.96 3.68 -8.85
N ALA A 179 -2.04 3.10 -10.04
CA ALA A 179 -2.89 1.92 -10.29
C ALA A 179 -2.53 0.72 -9.40
N GLY A 180 -1.29 0.66 -8.89
CA GLY A 180 -0.87 -0.30 -7.88
C GLY A 180 -1.77 -0.29 -6.63
N LEU A 181 -2.45 0.81 -6.30
CA LEU A 181 -3.46 0.86 -5.22
C LEU A 181 -4.68 -0.01 -5.53
N TRP A 182 -5.09 -0.10 -6.78
CA TRP A 182 -6.32 -0.77 -7.21
C TRP A 182 -6.12 -2.25 -7.57
N LEU A 183 -4.90 -2.64 -7.96
CA LEU A 183 -4.64 -4.03 -8.36
C LEU A 183 -4.96 -5.05 -7.24
N GLY A 184 -5.91 -5.96 -7.51
CA GLY A 184 -6.34 -6.97 -6.54
C GLY A 184 -7.26 -6.45 -5.44
N GLU A 185 -7.78 -5.23 -5.58
CA GLU A 185 -8.82 -4.67 -4.72
C GLU A 185 -10.17 -4.73 -5.43
N LYS A 186 -11.24 -4.89 -4.65
CA LYS A 186 -12.62 -4.73 -5.12
C LYS A 186 -13.28 -3.59 -4.38
N ILE A 187 -13.62 -2.53 -5.13
CA ILE A 187 -14.23 -1.32 -4.59
C ILE A 187 -15.71 -1.59 -4.27
N GLN A 188 -16.15 -1.16 -3.09
CA GLN A 188 -17.50 -1.41 -2.57
C GLN A 188 -18.26 -0.11 -2.28
N VAL A 189 -17.55 0.90 -1.77
CA VAL A 189 -18.12 2.22 -1.45
C VAL A 189 -17.15 3.31 -1.90
N ILE A 190 -17.68 4.36 -2.51
CA ILE A 190 -16.94 5.60 -2.81
C ILE A 190 -17.75 6.75 -2.22
N ILE A 191 -17.08 7.59 -1.42
CA ILE A 191 -17.66 8.77 -0.76
C ILE A 191 -16.80 9.97 -1.16
N PRO A 192 -17.31 10.88 -2.00
CA PRO A 192 -16.51 11.96 -2.57
C PRO A 192 -15.99 12.97 -1.56
N ALA A 193 -16.71 13.17 -0.45
CA ALA A 193 -16.42 14.18 0.55
C ALA A 193 -16.40 13.57 1.94
N VAL A 194 -15.20 13.31 2.45
CA VAL A 194 -14.93 12.86 3.82
C VAL A 194 -13.90 13.77 4.46
N GLU A 195 -14.18 14.23 5.67
CA GLU A 195 -13.17 14.88 6.52
C GLU A 195 -12.41 13.83 7.33
N HIS A 196 -11.09 13.93 7.32
CA HIS A 196 -10.18 13.16 8.17
C HIS A 196 -9.07 14.08 8.68
N GLN A 197 -8.97 14.24 10.01
CA GLN A 197 -7.96 15.07 10.69
C GLN A 197 -7.88 16.52 10.15
N GLY A 198 -9.04 17.12 9.84
CA GLY A 198 -9.13 18.49 9.30
C GLY A 198 -8.84 18.61 7.80
N ASN A 199 -8.55 17.51 7.11
CA ASN A 199 -8.39 17.47 5.67
C ASN A 199 -9.61 16.84 5.01
N PHE A 200 -9.99 17.35 3.84
CA PHE A 200 -11.07 16.78 3.03
C PHE A 200 -10.50 15.97 1.88
N GLY A 201 -11.18 14.88 1.55
CA GLY A 201 -10.84 14.05 0.41
C GLY A 201 -11.90 13.01 0.09
N THR A 202 -11.57 12.16 -0.87
CA THR A 202 -12.40 11.04 -1.27
C THR A 202 -12.05 9.82 -0.43
N LEU A 203 -13.06 9.16 0.12
CA LEU A 203 -12.92 7.84 0.72
C LEU A 203 -13.32 6.76 -0.28
N VAL A 204 -12.47 5.76 -0.45
CA VAL A 204 -12.76 4.53 -1.18
C VAL A 204 -12.64 3.36 -0.22
N ALA A 205 -13.74 2.63 -0.02
CA ALA A 205 -13.74 1.40 0.78
C ALA A 205 -13.66 0.19 -0.16
N THR A 206 -12.68 -0.67 0.08
CA THR A 206 -12.51 -1.97 -0.60
C THR A 206 -12.82 -3.10 0.35
N GLU A 207 -12.79 -4.34 -0.13
CA GLU A 207 -12.95 -5.54 0.71
C GLU A 207 -11.85 -5.70 1.79
N ARG A 208 -10.76 -4.92 1.73
CA ARG A 208 -9.59 -5.12 2.61
C ARG A 208 -9.17 -3.87 3.37
N ALA A 209 -9.53 -2.68 2.92
CA ALA A 209 -9.07 -1.43 3.51
C ALA A 209 -9.95 -0.23 3.15
N LEU A 210 -9.76 0.86 3.88
CA LEU A 210 -10.15 2.21 3.46
C LEU A 210 -8.96 2.91 2.80
N TYR A 211 -9.24 3.67 1.76
CA TYR A 211 -8.30 4.54 1.06
C TYR A 211 -8.84 5.96 1.11
N LEU A 212 -8.11 6.86 1.78
CA LEU A 212 -8.42 8.28 1.85
C LEU A 212 -7.52 9.01 0.85
N ILE A 213 -8.10 9.56 -0.22
CA ILE A 213 -7.36 10.23 -1.29
C ILE A 213 -7.60 11.73 -1.16
N SER A 214 -6.52 12.49 -0.97
CA SER A 214 -6.57 13.95 -0.88
C SER A 214 -5.28 14.57 -1.40
N LYS A 215 -5.43 15.69 -2.12
CA LYS A 215 -4.30 16.54 -2.54
C LYS A 215 -3.57 17.19 -1.36
N ALA A 216 -4.17 17.18 -0.16
CA ALA A 216 -3.58 17.74 1.05
C ALA A 216 -2.43 16.88 1.62
N TYR A 217 -2.37 15.59 1.26
CA TYR A 217 -1.25 14.74 1.66
C TYR A 217 -0.08 14.97 0.68
N SER A 218 0.98 15.63 1.14
CA SER A 218 2.00 16.22 0.26
C SER A 218 2.78 15.19 -0.56
N ASP A 219 3.28 14.13 0.08
CA ASP A 219 4.25 13.22 -0.53
C ASP A 219 3.60 11.94 -1.05
N GLN A 220 2.46 11.57 -0.47
CA GLN A 220 1.61 10.47 -0.88
C GLN A 220 0.18 10.97 -0.79
N PRO A 221 -0.50 11.31 -1.91
CA PRO A 221 -1.86 11.86 -1.92
C PRO A 221 -2.94 10.85 -1.45
N TRP A 222 -2.56 9.80 -0.73
CA TRP A 222 -3.42 8.78 -0.19
C TRP A 222 -2.96 8.30 1.20
N LEU A 223 -3.93 7.92 2.02
CA LEU A 223 -3.75 7.18 3.27
C LEU A 223 -4.52 5.86 3.17
N ILE A 224 -3.92 4.77 3.67
CA ILE A 224 -4.54 3.44 3.68
C ILE A 224 -4.78 3.02 5.12
N ILE A 225 -6.02 2.66 5.45
CA ILE A 225 -6.42 2.09 6.75
C ILE A 225 -6.88 0.65 6.52
N PRO A 226 -6.00 -0.34 6.73
CA PRO A 226 -6.33 -1.75 6.50
C PRO A 226 -7.30 -2.28 7.55
N PHE A 227 -8.26 -3.11 7.15
CA PHE A 227 -9.23 -3.67 8.11
C PHE A 227 -8.59 -4.58 9.15
N PHE A 228 -7.45 -5.21 8.85
CA PHE A 228 -6.75 -6.00 9.83
C PHE A 228 -6.24 -5.17 11.02
N SER A 229 -6.04 -3.84 10.86
CA SER A 229 -5.61 -2.95 11.95
C SER A 229 -6.77 -2.45 12.81
N LEU A 230 -7.99 -2.50 12.29
CA LEU A 230 -9.21 -2.09 12.99
C LEU A 230 -9.75 -3.23 13.86
N ALA A 231 -10.18 -2.87 15.05
CA ALA A 231 -10.91 -3.73 16.00
C ALA A 231 -12.41 -3.60 15.78
N ASP A 232 -12.91 -2.38 15.60
CA ASP A 232 -14.32 -2.10 15.37
C ASP A 232 -14.52 -0.69 14.75
N VAL A 233 -15.76 -0.36 14.44
CA VAL A 233 -16.23 1.00 14.10
C VAL A 233 -17.47 1.36 14.91
N ALA A 234 -17.64 2.63 15.24
CA ALA A 234 -18.80 3.13 15.98
C ALA A 234 -19.32 4.43 15.36
N LEU A 235 -20.64 4.63 15.41
CA LEU A 235 -21.20 5.96 15.13
C LEU A 235 -20.98 6.83 16.37
N SER A 236 -20.49 8.05 16.16
CA SER A 236 -20.23 8.96 17.28
C SER A 236 -21.54 9.45 17.89
N ASN A 237 -21.73 9.24 19.19
CA ASN A 237 -22.91 9.72 19.92
C ASN A 237 -22.89 11.24 20.17
N HIS A 238 -21.74 11.89 20.00
CA HIS A 238 -21.54 13.28 20.39
C HIS A 238 -21.43 14.23 19.18
N ARG A 239 -21.16 13.69 17.99
CA ARG A 239 -20.91 14.48 16.77
C ARG A 239 -21.67 13.85 15.62
N TYR A 240 -22.65 14.58 15.08
CA TYR A 240 -23.44 14.12 13.96
C TYR A 240 -22.54 13.96 12.73
N GLY A 241 -22.76 12.89 11.96
CA GLY A 241 -22.01 12.65 10.73
C GLY A 241 -20.66 11.96 10.93
N GLU A 242 -20.34 11.43 12.12
CA GLU A 242 -19.02 10.83 12.37
C GLU A 242 -19.05 9.32 12.59
N ILE A 243 -18.06 8.63 12.01
CA ILE A 243 -17.71 7.24 12.32
C ILE A 243 -16.34 7.24 12.99
N ASP A 244 -16.29 6.71 14.22
CA ASP A 244 -15.07 6.43 14.95
C ASP A 244 -14.48 5.09 14.47
N LEU A 245 -13.19 5.11 14.14
CA LEU A 245 -12.36 3.97 13.74
C LEU A 245 -11.56 3.51 14.95
N ILE A 246 -11.85 2.31 15.45
CA ILE A 246 -11.25 1.79 16.69
C ILE A 246 -10.11 0.85 16.32
N TYR A 247 -8.86 1.23 16.58
CA TYR A 247 -7.68 0.41 16.23
C TYR A 247 -7.33 -0.64 17.28
N LYS A 248 -6.93 -1.84 16.84
CA LYS A 248 -6.51 -2.96 17.72
C LYS A 248 -5.33 -2.63 18.62
N GLN A 249 -4.36 -1.86 18.11
CA GLN A 249 -3.08 -1.66 18.81
C GLN A 249 -3.14 -0.64 19.94
N TYR A 250 -3.96 0.41 19.81
CA TYR A 250 -3.91 1.54 20.73
C TYR A 250 -5.27 1.93 21.30
N GLY A 251 -6.38 1.36 20.81
CA GLY A 251 -7.74 1.75 21.22
C GLY A 251 -8.01 3.25 21.03
N CYS A 252 -7.28 3.88 20.10
CA CYS A 252 -7.43 5.29 19.79
C CYS A 252 -8.52 5.45 18.74
N ASP A 253 -9.33 6.49 18.91
CA ASP A 253 -10.41 6.84 18.00
C ASP A 253 -9.86 7.87 16.99
N GLU A 254 -9.58 7.42 15.76
CA GLU A 254 -9.63 8.34 14.62
C GLU A 254 -11.07 8.42 14.15
N PHE A 255 -11.49 9.52 13.54
CA PHE A 255 -12.85 9.66 13.04
C PHE A 255 -12.86 10.08 11.58
N LEU A 256 -13.91 9.65 10.88
CA LEU A 256 -14.28 10.12 9.55
C LEU A 256 -15.56 10.93 9.69
N ARG A 257 -15.59 12.17 9.19
CA ARG A 257 -16.83 12.96 9.11
C ARG A 257 -17.39 12.94 7.69
N ILE A 258 -18.67 12.62 7.59
CA ILE A 258 -19.44 12.51 6.35
C ILE A 258 -20.78 13.21 6.59
N ASP A 259 -21.00 14.32 5.88
CA ASP A 259 -22.17 15.16 6.09
C ASP A 259 -23.45 14.52 5.49
N ASP A 260 -23.29 13.65 4.49
CA ASP A 260 -24.36 12.88 3.87
C ASP A 260 -24.70 11.65 4.74
N GLY A 261 -25.88 11.69 5.38
CA GLY A 261 -26.34 10.64 6.29
C GLY A 261 -26.61 9.29 5.62
N GLU A 262 -26.98 9.26 4.33
CA GLU A 262 -27.18 8.01 3.59
C GLU A 262 -25.83 7.35 3.30
N GLN A 263 -24.83 8.15 2.89
CA GLN A 263 -23.47 7.67 2.65
C GLN A 263 -22.80 7.21 3.95
N LEU A 264 -23.00 7.93 5.05
CA LEU A 264 -22.54 7.55 6.39
C LEU A 264 -23.11 6.19 6.81
N ALA A 265 -24.44 6.03 6.73
CA ALA A 265 -25.11 4.78 7.09
C ALA A 265 -24.63 3.61 6.23
N ARG A 266 -24.53 3.82 4.90
CA ARG A 266 -24.01 2.81 3.97
C ARG A 266 -22.58 2.40 4.31
N LEU A 267 -21.69 3.35 4.61
CA LEU A 267 -20.32 3.05 5.00
C LEU A 267 -20.27 2.28 6.32
N TYR A 268 -21.03 2.71 7.32
CA TYR A 268 -21.08 2.07 8.63
C TYR A 268 -21.50 0.60 8.53
N GLU A 269 -22.62 0.32 7.85
CA GLU A 269 -23.10 -1.05 7.63
C GLU A 269 -22.07 -1.90 6.88
N TYR A 270 -21.45 -1.32 5.84
CA TYR A 270 -20.39 -1.99 5.10
C TYR A 270 -19.19 -2.35 5.99
N LEU A 271 -18.71 -1.40 6.80
CA LEU A 271 -17.58 -1.61 7.69
C LEU A 271 -17.88 -2.63 8.78
N LYS A 272 -19.08 -2.60 9.37
CA LYS A 272 -19.51 -3.63 10.34
C LYS A 272 -19.52 -5.02 9.71
N ALA A 273 -20.05 -5.16 8.49
CA ALA A 273 -20.06 -6.44 7.79
C ALA A 273 -18.65 -6.91 7.37
N ALA A 274 -17.75 -5.99 7.03
CA ALA A 274 -16.38 -6.30 6.63
C ALA A 274 -15.52 -6.74 7.83
N LEU A 275 -15.68 -6.11 8.99
CA LEU A 275 -14.92 -6.41 10.21
C LEU A 275 -15.40 -7.65 10.97
N ALA A 276 -16.59 -8.16 10.65
CA ALA A 276 -17.13 -9.39 11.23
C ALA A 276 -16.60 -10.70 10.59
N LYS A 277 -15.77 -10.60 9.54
CA LYS A 277 -15.19 -11.75 8.80
C LYS A 277 -13.83 -12.14 9.37
#